data_AF-A0A7J8K4Y1-F1
#
_entry.id   AF-A0A7J8K4Y1-F1
#
_cell.length_a   1.000
_cell.length_b   1.000
_cell.length_c   1.000
_cell.angle_alpha   90.00
_cell.angle_beta   90.00
_cell.angle_gamma   90.00
#
_symmetry.space_group_name_H-M   'P 1'
#
loop_
_entity.id
_entity.type
_entity.pdbx_description
1 polymer ?
#
loop_
_entity_poly.entity_id
_entity_poly.type
_entity_poly.pdbx_seq_one_letter_code
_entity_poly.pdbx_strand_id
1 'polypeptide(L)'
;MLVGSMLDDKDNSVRIQALNTLKAFSGIRKFRLKIQVQAIRLLSSLAQKNDLLYDILNCQVHSNFLNLFQATQPGSLLFEVLLFAERLSEGRNTSHYRAVKWHYNEKSLHEALFGDESRLADRLLALVIHPEEEVQIQACKVIVSLQCPQDMQVRPSFCQASHSYFDRE
;
A
#
# COMPACT_ATOMS: atom_id res chain seq x y z
N MET A 1 19.98 11.62 30.71
CA MET A 1 19.83 13.08 30.55
C MET A 1 19.17 13.33 29.21
N LEU A 2 17.92 13.81 29.20
CA LEU A 2 17.16 14.00 27.96
C LEU A 2 17.50 15.39 27.41
N VAL A 3 17.71 15.56 26.10
CA VAL A 3 17.99 16.89 25.50
C VAL A 3 16.93 17.94 25.89
N GLY A 4 15.70 17.50 26.17
CA GLY A 4 14.62 18.35 26.68
C GLY A 4 14.90 19.01 28.04
N SER A 5 15.62 18.34 28.96
CA SER A 5 15.93 18.94 30.28
C SER A 5 17.00 20.03 30.20
N MET A 6 17.72 20.13 29.07
CA MET A 6 18.73 21.18 28.82
C MET A 6 18.11 22.48 28.30
N LEU A 7 16.80 22.49 27.99
CA LEU A 7 16.07 23.69 27.58
C LEU A 7 15.73 24.60 28.76
N ASP A 8 15.65 24.03 29.97
CA ASP A 8 15.38 24.76 31.22
C ASP A 8 16.67 25.15 31.95
N ASP A 9 17.84 24.96 31.31
CA ASP A 9 19.13 25.31 31.92
C ASP A 9 19.28 26.83 32.09
N LYS A 10 19.93 27.25 33.17
CA LYS A 10 20.21 28.66 33.44
C LYS A 10 21.25 29.24 32.49
N ASP A 11 22.13 28.39 31.93
CA ASP A 11 23.13 28.78 30.95
C ASP A 11 22.51 28.86 29.55
N ASN A 12 22.53 30.08 28.98
CA ASN A 12 22.06 30.34 27.63
C ASN A 12 22.86 29.55 26.57
N SER A 13 24.14 29.30 26.79
CA SER A 13 24.99 28.51 25.88
C SER A 13 24.48 27.07 25.78
N VAL A 14 24.16 26.46 26.94
CA VAL A 14 23.61 25.10 27.03
C VAL A 14 22.26 25.01 26.31
N ARG A 15 21.38 26.00 26.52
CA ARG A 15 20.10 26.09 25.83
C ARG A 15 20.23 26.22 24.31
N ILE A 16 21.16 27.05 23.84
CA ILE A 16 21.42 27.24 22.40
C ILE A 16 21.90 25.94 21.77
N GLN A 17 22.80 25.21 22.44
CA GLN A 17 23.26 23.91 21.98
C GLN A 17 22.11 22.89 21.92
N ALA A 18 21.26 22.83 22.95
CA ALA A 18 20.08 21.96 22.96
C ALA A 18 19.13 22.25 21.78
N LEU A 19 18.84 23.52 21.51
CA LEU A 19 18.01 23.95 20.38
C LEU A 19 18.64 23.58 19.03
N ASN A 20 19.94 23.78 18.85
CA ASN A 20 20.65 23.42 17.62
C ASN A 20 20.63 21.91 17.37
N THR A 21 20.82 21.11 18.43
CA THR A 21 20.73 19.65 18.37
C THR A 21 19.32 19.19 18.00
N LEU A 22 18.27 19.76 18.61
CA LEU A 22 16.87 19.45 18.25
C LEU A 22 16.56 19.84 16.79
N LYS A 23 17.06 20.98 16.32
CA LYS A 23 16.93 21.42 14.93
C LYS A 23 17.62 20.46 13.96
N ALA A 24 18.82 19.99 14.29
CA ALA A 24 19.54 18.98 13.48
C ALA A 24 18.76 17.66 13.40
N PHE A 25 18.24 17.15 14.52
CA PHE A 25 17.41 15.94 14.52
C PHE A 25 16.09 16.09 13.76
N SER A 26 15.47 17.26 13.81
CA SER A 26 14.32 17.58 12.94
C SER A 26 14.70 17.53 11.46
N GLY A 27 15.84 18.12 11.10
CA GLY A 27 16.39 18.09 9.74
C GLY A 27 16.62 16.67 9.21
N ILE A 28 17.26 15.81 10.01
CA ILE A 28 17.51 14.40 9.65
C ILE A 28 16.21 13.64 9.43
N ARG A 29 15.22 13.80 10.32
CA ARG A 29 13.91 13.17 10.17
C ARG A 29 13.20 13.62 8.89
N LYS A 30 13.22 14.92 8.58
CA LYS A 30 12.63 15.49 7.36
C LYS A 30 13.34 14.98 6.10
N PHE A 31 14.67 14.85 6.13
CA PHE A 31 15.44 14.31 5.01
C PHE A 31 15.12 12.84 4.76
N ARG A 32 15.08 12.01 5.81
CA ARG A 32 14.69 10.60 5.72
C ARG A 32 13.29 10.45 5.13
N LEU A 33 12.33 11.27 5.58
CA LEU A 33 10.97 11.28 5.04
C LEU A 33 10.95 11.57 3.53
N LYS A 34 11.71 12.58 3.09
CA LYS A 34 11.82 12.90 1.66
C LYS A 34 12.37 11.74 0.84
N ILE A 35 13.39 11.04 1.35
CA ILE A 35 13.94 9.85 0.67
C ILE A 35 12.87 8.76 0.55
N GLN A 36 12.13 8.48 1.63
CA GLN A 36 11.09 7.46 1.61
C GLN A 36 10.00 7.78 0.58
N VAL A 37 9.50 9.03 0.58
CA VAL A 37 8.51 9.52 -0.39
C VAL A 37 9.01 9.34 -1.83
N GLN A 38 10.25 9.75 -2.12
CA GLN A 38 10.80 9.64 -3.47
C GLN A 38 11.07 8.19 -3.90
N ALA A 39 11.53 7.34 -2.99
CA ALA A 39 11.73 5.92 -3.25
C ALA A 39 10.40 5.22 -3.58
N ILE A 40 9.34 5.50 -2.82
CA ILE A 40 8.01 4.93 -3.06
C ILE A 40 7.43 5.42 -4.38
N ARG A 41 7.57 6.72 -4.70
CA ARG A 41 7.17 7.26 -6.02
C ARG A 41 7.84 6.54 -7.19
N LEU A 42 9.14 6.29 -7.06
CA LEU A 42 9.88 5.54 -8.06
C LEU A 42 9.34 4.11 -8.19
N LEU A 43 9.13 3.42 -7.07
CA LEU A 43 8.56 2.07 -7.05
C LEU A 43 7.15 2.02 -7.66
N SER A 44 6.30 3.01 -7.39
CA SER A 44 4.98 3.16 -8.02
C SER A 44 5.08 3.33 -9.53
N SER A 45 6.05 4.11 -10.00
CA SER A 45 6.30 4.32 -11.43
C SER A 45 6.83 3.06 -12.11
N LEU A 46 7.63 2.26 -11.40
CA LEU A 46 8.12 0.96 -11.89
C LEU A 46 7.02 -0.10 -11.88
N ALA A 47 6.13 -0.11 -10.89
CA ALA A 47 5.01 -1.05 -10.80
C ALA A 47 4.01 -0.90 -11.96
N GLN A 48 3.91 0.29 -12.56
CA GLN A 48 3.13 0.52 -13.78
C GLN A 48 3.75 -0.12 -15.03
N LYS A 49 5.03 -0.50 -14.99
CA LYS A 49 5.67 -1.28 -16.05
C LYS A 49 5.42 -2.76 -15.76
N ASN A 50 4.44 -3.33 -16.46
CA ASN A 50 3.98 -4.71 -16.24
C ASN A 50 5.11 -5.75 -16.21
N ASP A 51 6.18 -5.54 -16.97
CA ASP A 51 7.34 -6.44 -17.03
C ASP A 51 8.07 -6.60 -15.68
N LEU A 52 8.03 -5.57 -14.82
CA LEU A 52 8.70 -5.56 -13.51
C LEU A 52 7.77 -5.92 -12.36
N LEU A 53 6.46 -6.05 -12.62
CA LEU A 53 5.45 -6.17 -11.57
C LEU A 53 5.67 -7.44 -10.73
N TYR A 54 6.00 -8.56 -11.36
CA TYR A 54 6.32 -9.80 -10.63
C TYR A 54 7.55 -9.65 -9.75
N ASP A 55 8.64 -9.07 -10.28
CA ASP A 55 9.87 -8.89 -9.51
C ASP A 55 9.64 -7.98 -8.30
N ILE A 56 8.90 -6.89 -8.48
CA ILE A 56 8.53 -5.97 -7.40
C ILE A 56 7.69 -6.69 -6.33
N LEU A 57 6.67 -7.45 -6.76
CA LEU A 57 5.81 -8.20 -5.84
C LEU A 57 6.56 -9.32 -5.13
N ASN A 58 7.56 -9.93 -5.75
CA ASN A 58 8.34 -11.02 -5.15
C ASN A 58 9.54 -10.53 -4.30
N CYS A 59 9.82 -9.22 -4.30
CA CYS A 59 10.90 -8.62 -3.50
C CYS A 59 10.67 -8.87 -2.01
N GLN A 60 11.75 -9.19 -1.29
CA GLN A 60 11.68 -9.41 0.15
C GLN A 60 11.48 -8.10 0.91
N VAL A 61 10.52 -8.08 1.82
CA VAL A 61 10.25 -6.95 2.70
C VAL A 61 10.41 -7.35 4.16
N HIS A 62 10.68 -6.36 5.00
CA HIS A 62 10.77 -6.57 6.43
C HIS A 62 9.37 -6.84 7.02
N SER A 63 9.28 -7.62 8.09
CA SER A 63 8.00 -8.01 8.73
C SER A 63 7.15 -6.82 9.21
N ASN A 64 7.76 -5.66 9.38
CA ASN A 64 7.10 -4.42 9.79
C ASN A 64 6.74 -3.52 8.60
N PHE A 65 6.77 -4.02 7.36
CA PHE A 65 6.48 -3.24 6.15
C PHE A 65 5.12 -2.54 6.23
N LEU A 66 4.09 -3.21 6.76
CA LEU A 66 2.76 -2.63 6.96
C LEU A 66 2.74 -1.43 7.93
N ASN A 67 3.82 -1.15 8.67
CA ASN A 67 3.92 0.07 9.48
C ASN A 67 3.96 1.35 8.63
N LEU A 68 4.23 1.23 7.33
CA LEU A 68 4.11 2.34 6.37
C LEU A 68 2.66 2.81 6.20
N PHE A 69 1.66 1.98 6.53
CA PHE A 69 0.23 2.31 6.47
C PHE A 69 -0.36 2.72 7.83
N GLN A 70 0.46 2.98 8.84
CA GLN A 70 -0.05 3.45 10.14
C GLN A 70 -0.51 4.90 10.04
N ALA A 71 -1.68 5.22 10.61
CA ALA A 71 -2.23 6.59 10.64
C ALA A 71 -1.32 7.62 11.32
N THR A 72 -0.30 7.19 12.08
CA THR A 72 0.71 8.07 12.67
C THR A 72 1.80 8.51 11.69
N GLN A 73 1.85 7.93 10.49
CA GLN A 73 2.77 8.36 9.45
C GLN A 73 2.36 9.73 8.88
N PRO A 74 3.30 10.53 8.37
CA PRO A 74 2.96 11.79 7.69
C PRO A 74 2.06 11.53 6.48
N GLY A 75 1.01 12.33 6.26
CA GLY A 75 0.07 12.15 5.15
C GLY A 75 0.74 12.10 3.78
N SER A 76 1.75 12.94 3.54
CA SER A 76 2.57 12.90 2.31
C SER A 76 3.25 11.55 2.05
N LEU A 77 3.59 10.78 3.09
CA LEU A 77 4.13 9.43 2.94
C LEU A 77 2.99 8.43 2.75
N LEU A 78 1.93 8.53 3.56
CA LEU A 78 0.76 7.66 3.45
C LEU A 78 0.15 7.70 2.05
N PHE A 79 -0.03 8.89 1.49
CA PHE A 79 -0.55 9.07 0.15
C PHE A 79 0.26 8.28 -0.89
N GLU A 80 1.59 8.39 -0.86
CA GLU A 80 2.46 7.68 -1.81
C GLU A 80 2.45 6.16 -1.60
N VAL A 81 2.42 5.71 -0.34
CA VAL A 81 2.34 4.28 -0.01
C VAL A 81 1.00 3.70 -0.46
N LEU A 82 -0.10 4.42 -0.29
CA LEU A 82 -1.42 4.03 -0.76
C LEU A 82 -1.49 4.03 -2.28
N LEU A 83 -0.90 5.03 -2.93
CA LEU A 83 -0.77 5.09 -4.38
C LEU A 83 0.02 3.89 -4.91
N PHE A 84 1.11 3.53 -4.24
CA PHE A 84 1.89 2.34 -4.57
C PHE A 84 1.06 1.06 -4.46
N ALA A 85 0.33 0.88 -3.36
CA ALA A 85 -0.56 -0.26 -3.17
C ALA A 85 -1.65 -0.35 -4.24
N GLU A 86 -2.24 0.79 -4.61
CA GLU A 86 -3.22 0.88 -5.70
C GLU A 86 -2.61 0.38 -7.02
N ARG A 87 -1.42 0.86 -7.39
CA ARG A 87 -0.76 0.46 -8.65
C ARG A 87 -0.43 -1.02 -8.70
N LEU A 88 0.02 -1.58 -7.58
CA LEU A 88 0.26 -3.02 -7.47
C LEU A 88 -1.04 -3.82 -7.63
N SER A 89 -2.12 -3.35 -7.00
CA SER A 89 -3.44 -3.97 -7.10
C SER A 89 -3.98 -3.92 -8.54
N GLU A 90 -3.93 -2.76 -9.18
CA GLU A 90 -4.31 -2.57 -10.59
C GLU A 90 -3.53 -3.49 -11.52
N GLY A 91 -2.21 -3.55 -11.37
CA GLY A 91 -1.34 -4.41 -12.17
C GLY A 91 -1.69 -5.89 -12.04
N ARG A 92 -1.92 -6.36 -10.80
CA ARG A 92 -2.36 -7.73 -10.51
C ARG A 92 -3.72 -8.06 -11.11
N ASN A 93 -4.55 -7.04 -11.30
CA ASN A 93 -5.91 -7.18 -11.84
C ASN A 93 -5.95 -7.20 -13.37
N THR A 94 -4.83 -6.97 -14.07
CA THR A 94 -4.76 -7.07 -15.53
C THR A 94 -4.92 -8.52 -16.01
N SER A 95 -5.60 -8.71 -17.14
CA SER A 95 -5.87 -10.04 -17.70
C SER A 95 -4.59 -10.84 -17.97
N HIS A 96 -3.54 -10.18 -18.48
CA HIS A 96 -2.26 -10.82 -18.76
C HIS A 96 -1.56 -11.31 -17.50
N TYR A 97 -1.58 -10.52 -16.42
CA TYR A 97 -0.97 -10.93 -15.16
C TYR A 97 -1.74 -12.08 -14.51
N ARG A 98 -3.07 -12.06 -14.56
CA ARG A 98 -3.94 -13.12 -14.01
C ARG A 98 -3.86 -14.44 -14.77
N ALA A 99 -3.51 -14.42 -16.05
CA ALA A 99 -3.38 -15.64 -16.86
C ALA A 99 -2.23 -16.55 -16.42
N VAL A 100 -1.28 -16.03 -15.63
CA VAL A 100 -0.11 -16.76 -15.16
C VAL A 100 -0.26 -17.09 -13.68
N LYS A 101 0.06 -18.33 -13.29
CA LYS A 101 0.13 -18.75 -11.89
C LYS A 101 1.49 -18.38 -11.30
N TRP A 102 1.57 -17.18 -10.73
CA TRP A 102 2.77 -16.70 -10.03
C TRP A 102 2.95 -17.41 -8.69
N HIS A 103 4.22 -17.61 -8.30
CA HIS A 103 4.59 -18.15 -7.00
C HIS A 103 5.47 -17.10 -6.31
N TYR A 104 5.03 -16.61 -5.15
CA TYR A 104 5.76 -15.60 -4.40
C TYR A 104 6.46 -16.21 -3.18
N ASN A 105 7.57 -15.60 -2.78
CA ASN A 105 8.27 -15.95 -1.56
C ASN A 105 7.44 -15.58 -0.32
N GLU A 106 7.60 -16.31 0.79
CA GLU A 106 6.87 -16.07 2.05
C GLU A 106 7.10 -14.68 2.66
N LYS A 107 8.28 -14.10 2.43
CA LYS A 107 8.65 -12.75 2.90
C LYS A 107 8.48 -11.69 1.81
N SER A 108 7.75 -12.01 0.75
CA SER A 108 7.58 -11.11 -0.38
C SER A 108 6.69 -9.91 -0.06
N LEU A 109 6.83 -8.85 -0.86
CA LEU A 109 5.92 -7.72 -0.83
C LEU A 109 4.47 -8.14 -1.10
N HIS A 110 4.27 -9.09 -2.02
CA HIS A 110 2.96 -9.69 -2.28
C HIS A 110 2.37 -10.23 -0.99
N GLU A 111 3.12 -11.04 -0.25
CA GLU A 111 2.58 -11.71 0.94
C GLU A 111 2.34 -10.75 2.10
N ALA A 112 3.16 -9.71 2.22
CA ALA A 112 2.91 -8.64 3.17
C ALA A 112 1.62 -7.85 2.87
N LEU A 113 1.27 -7.62 1.60
CA LEU A 113 0.15 -6.76 1.18
C LEU A 113 -1.15 -7.50 0.84
N PHE A 114 -1.04 -8.65 0.22
CA PHE A 114 -2.15 -9.38 -0.41
C PHE A 114 -2.19 -10.87 -0.03
N GLY A 115 -1.26 -11.32 0.80
CA GLY A 115 -1.29 -12.66 1.37
C GLY A 115 -2.47 -12.86 2.32
N ASP A 116 -2.78 -14.13 2.60
CA ASP A 116 -3.94 -14.49 3.43
C ASP A 116 -3.82 -13.95 4.87
N GLU A 117 -2.59 -13.87 5.38
CA GLU A 117 -2.27 -13.31 6.71
C GLU A 117 -2.06 -11.79 6.69
N SER A 118 -2.30 -11.13 5.55
CA SER A 118 -2.07 -9.69 5.44
C SER A 118 -3.08 -8.90 6.25
N ARG A 119 -2.56 -7.98 7.07
CA ARG A 119 -3.36 -7.02 7.82
C ARG A 119 -3.59 -5.70 7.07
N LEU A 120 -3.37 -5.67 5.76
CA LEU A 120 -3.53 -4.45 4.96
C LEU A 120 -4.96 -3.88 5.08
N ALA A 121 -5.99 -4.74 5.05
CA ALA A 121 -7.38 -4.30 5.19
C ALA A 121 -7.64 -3.53 6.49
N ASP A 122 -7.17 -4.06 7.65
CA ASP A 122 -7.25 -3.36 8.94
C ASP A 122 -6.61 -1.97 8.88
N ARG A 123 -5.44 -1.86 8.23
CA ARG A 123 -4.71 -0.60 8.09
C ARG A 123 -5.46 0.40 7.21
N LEU A 124 -6.02 -0.06 6.10
CA LEU A 124 -6.80 0.78 5.19
C LEU A 124 -8.06 1.32 5.87
N LEU A 125 -8.78 0.47 6.62
CA LEU A 125 -9.96 0.90 7.38
C LEU A 125 -9.62 1.98 8.40
N ALA A 126 -8.48 1.88 9.09
CA ALA A 126 -8.02 2.92 10.00
C ALA A 126 -7.69 4.25 9.30
N LEU A 127 -7.31 4.21 8.01
CA LEU A 127 -6.97 5.40 7.22
C LEU A 127 -8.21 6.08 6.61
N VAL A 128 -9.36 5.43 6.57
CA VAL A 128 -10.63 6.05 6.09
C VAL A 128 -11.05 7.24 6.96
N ILE A 129 -10.64 7.27 8.24
CA ILE A 129 -10.90 8.36 9.17
C ILE A 129 -9.68 9.28 9.38
N HIS A 130 -8.66 9.21 8.52
CA HIS A 130 -7.45 10.04 8.62
C HIS A 130 -7.79 11.54 8.44
N PRO A 131 -7.18 12.49 9.18
CA PRO A 131 -7.56 13.90 9.09
C PRO A 131 -7.35 14.56 7.71
N GLU A 132 -6.45 14.03 6.89
CA GLU A 132 -6.18 14.53 5.53
C GLU A 132 -7.08 13.83 4.50
N GLU A 133 -7.89 14.61 3.77
CA GLU A 133 -8.87 14.12 2.79
C GLU A 133 -8.25 13.30 1.65
N GLU A 134 -7.10 13.74 1.11
CA GLU A 134 -6.41 13.03 0.03
C GLU A 134 -6.01 11.60 0.44
N VAL A 135 -5.64 11.41 1.71
CA VAL A 135 -5.30 10.09 2.27
C VAL A 135 -6.54 9.22 2.38
N GLN A 136 -7.68 9.79 2.82
CA GLN A 136 -8.95 9.05 2.89
C GLN A 136 -9.39 8.57 1.50
N ILE A 137 -9.41 9.48 0.53
CA ILE A 137 -9.83 9.19 -0.85
C ILE A 137 -8.94 8.09 -1.44
N GLN A 138 -7.62 8.21 -1.26
CA GLN A 138 -6.70 7.21 -1.80
C GLN A 138 -6.84 5.86 -1.09
N ALA A 139 -7.08 5.83 0.23
CA ALA A 139 -7.35 4.59 0.96
C ALA A 139 -8.63 3.91 0.44
N CYS A 140 -9.70 4.66 0.21
CA CYS A 140 -10.93 4.14 -0.39
C CYS A 140 -10.70 3.55 -1.78
N LYS A 141 -9.90 4.21 -2.63
CA LYS A 141 -9.54 3.67 -3.95
C LYS A 141 -8.79 2.34 -3.86
N VAL A 142 -7.84 2.23 -2.92
CA VAL A 142 -7.13 0.97 -2.67
C VAL A 142 -8.10 -0.11 -2.22
N ILE A 143 -9.01 0.18 -1.28
CA ILE A 143 -10.02 -0.79 -0.83
C ILE A 143 -10.85 -1.29 -2.01
N VAL A 144 -11.32 -0.38 -2.87
CA VAL A 144 -12.11 -0.75 -4.05
C VAL A 144 -11.28 -1.56 -5.06
N SER A 145 -10.00 -1.22 -5.27
CA SER A 145 -9.15 -1.96 -6.21
C SER A 145 -8.81 -3.37 -5.71
N LEU A 146 -8.73 -3.56 -4.39
CA LEU A 146 -8.61 -4.88 -3.76
C LEU A 146 -9.88 -5.72 -3.96
N GLN A 147 -11.05 -5.08 -3.93
CA GLN A 147 -12.36 -5.69 -4.17
C GLN A 147 -12.63 -5.87 -5.67
N CYS A 148 -11.78 -6.64 -6.36
CA CYS A 148 -12.16 -7.18 -7.66
C CYS A 148 -12.80 -8.57 -7.42
N PRO A 149 -14.12 -8.74 -7.61
CA PRO A 149 -14.77 -10.02 -7.37
C PRO A 149 -14.14 -11.09 -8.28
N GLN A 150 -13.81 -12.23 -7.67
CA GLN A 150 -13.31 -13.41 -8.36
C GLN A 150 -14.40 -14.16 -9.14
N ASP A 151 -15.69 -13.85 -9.00
CA ASP A 151 -16.76 -14.56 -9.71
C ASP A 151 -17.89 -13.64 -10.20
N MET A 152 -17.85 -13.31 -11.48
CA MET A 152 -19.07 -13.12 -12.29
C MET A 152 -19.05 -14.07 -13.51
N GLN A 153 -18.54 -15.28 -13.31
CA GLN A 153 -18.78 -16.48 -14.13
C GLN A 153 -18.99 -17.59 -13.09
N VAL A 154 -20.04 -18.40 -13.02
CA VAL A 154 -20.86 -19.05 -14.04
C VAL A 154 -22.21 -19.34 -13.40
N ARG A 155 -23.31 -18.79 -13.91
CA ARG A 155 -24.63 -19.41 -13.70
C ARG A 155 -24.81 -20.36 -14.88
N PRO A 156 -24.86 -21.70 -14.71
CA PRO A 156 -25.22 -22.56 -15.81
C PRO A 156 -26.68 -22.26 -16.14
N SER A 157 -26.90 -21.54 -17.23
CA SER A 157 -28.20 -21.46 -17.88
C SER A 157 -28.52 -22.85 -18.42
N PHE A 158 -29.13 -23.68 -17.57
CA PHE A 158 -29.93 -24.81 -18.03
C PHE A 158 -31.16 -24.25 -18.76
N CYS A 159 -30.96 -23.82 -20.00
CA CYS A 159 -32.05 -23.76 -20.95
C CYS A 159 -32.20 -25.18 -21.50
N GLN A 160 -33.06 -25.97 -20.87
CA GLN A 160 -33.69 -27.12 -21.52
C GLN A 160 -34.44 -26.58 -22.74
N ALA A 161 -33.81 -26.66 -23.92
CA ALA A 161 -34.55 -26.61 -25.17
C ALA A 161 -35.19 -27.98 -25.36
N SER A 162 -36.47 -28.05 -24.97
CA SER A 162 -37.34 -29.18 -25.17
C SER A 162 -37.31 -29.65 -26.62
N HIS A 163 -36.97 -30.92 -26.80
CA HIS A 163 -37.33 -31.68 -27.99
C HIS A 163 -38.82 -31.47 -28.29
N SER A 164 -39.13 -30.88 -29.45
CA SER A 164 -40.43 -31.08 -30.09
C SER A 164 -40.19 -31.66 -31.47
N TYR A 165 -40.55 -32.94 -31.59
CA TYR A 165 -40.81 -33.61 -32.85
C TYR A 165 -41.87 -32.81 -33.60
N PHE A 166 -41.60 -32.45 -34.85
CA PHE A 166 -42.65 -32.21 -35.83
C PHE A 166 -42.57 -33.31 -36.88
N ASP A 167 -43.50 -34.24 -36.74
CA ASP A 167 -43.95 -35.18 -37.75
C ASP A 167 -45.34 -34.71 -38.23
N ARG A 168 -45.64 -34.93 -39.52
CA ARG A 168 -46.87 -34.64 -40.29
C ARG A 168 -46.92 -33.25 -40.94
N GLU A 169 -47.18 -33.08 -42.24
CA GLU A 169 -47.78 -33.94 -43.28
C GLU A 169 -47.17 -33.62 -44.66
#